data_AF-A0A1I7XUQ6-F1
#
_entry.id   AF-A0A1I7XUQ6-F1
#
_cell.length_a   1.000
_cell.length_b   1.000
_cell.length_c   1.000
_cell.angle_alpha   90.00
_cell.angle_beta   90.00
_cell.angle_gamma   90.00
#
_symmetry.space_group_name_H-M   'P 1'
#
loop_
_entity.id
_entity.type
_entity.pdbx_description
1 polymer ?
#
loop_
_entity_poly.entity_id
_entity_poly.type
_entity_poly.pdbx_seq_one_letter_code
_entity_poly.pdbx_strand_id
1 'polypeptide(L)'
;MDSILETQRKLHEERERTIDTIVKEVMSEKKTHKAKINSEQRVKQLVDRYHGCTEGLERLYEDLDGARKREMNAIAGPNEFAEFYSRLKLLKDAHRRNPDEEMADPERPEIDMVQFTDEEGYGRFLDLHALFVQYINLKAIKRIDYITYIGQFEKFADIPRNTTKKTGAYKEYLLALKAYLASFIERTRPMFDIHEEFNKVTRSLRMRNDIIIFVINFF
;
A
#
# COMPACT_ATOMS: atom_id res chain seq x y z
N MET A 1 -3.07 -21.16 -20.81
CA MET A 1 -2.56 -20.91 -22.18
C MET A 1 -1.11 -20.63 -21.95
N ASP A 2 -0.28 -21.64 -22.16
CA ASP A 2 1.02 -21.72 -21.48
C ASP A 2 2.13 -21.32 -22.48
N SER A 3 1.97 -20.14 -23.07
CA SER A 3 2.99 -19.50 -23.92
C SER A 3 3.59 -18.35 -23.14
N ILE A 4 4.92 -18.30 -23.07
CA ILE A 4 5.65 -17.27 -22.34
C ILE A 4 5.57 -15.96 -23.09
N LEU A 5 5.67 -15.99 -24.42
CA LEU A 5 5.53 -14.78 -25.25
C LEU A 5 4.13 -14.18 -25.15
N GLU A 6 3.08 -15.01 -25.15
CA GLU A 6 1.72 -14.51 -24.95
C GLU A 6 1.51 -13.98 -23.53
N THR A 7 2.11 -14.62 -22.52
CA THR A 7 2.10 -14.13 -21.13
C THR A 7 2.81 -12.76 -21.04
N GLN A 8 3.97 -12.60 -21.68
CA GLN A 8 4.66 -11.31 -21.77
C GLN A 8 3.81 -10.25 -22.46
N ARG A 9 3.18 -10.59 -23.59
CA ARG A 9 2.28 -9.67 -24.31
C ARG A 9 1.14 -9.19 -23.43
N LYS A 10 0.48 -10.11 -22.71
CA LYS A 10 -0.62 -9.79 -21.79
C LYS A 10 -0.18 -8.90 -20.64
N LEU A 11 0.98 -9.18 -20.03
CA LEU A 11 1.49 -8.35 -18.94
C LEU A 11 1.88 -6.94 -19.41
N HIS A 12 2.45 -6.79 -20.61
CA HIS A 12 2.70 -5.46 -21.19
C HIS A 12 1.39 -4.71 -21.47
N GLU A 13 0.39 -5.39 -22.04
CA GLU A 13 -0.93 -4.82 -22.29
C GLU A 13 -1.62 -4.39 -20.98
N GLU A 14 -1.60 -5.24 -19.96
CA GLU A 14 -2.14 -4.94 -18.63
C GLU A 14 -1.42 -3.76 -17.97
N ARG A 15 -0.10 -3.67 -18.14
CA ARG A 15 0.69 -2.55 -17.65
C ARG A 15 0.25 -1.24 -18.30
N GLU A 16 0.09 -1.22 -19.62
CA GLU A 16 -0.37 -0.02 -20.36
C GLU A 16 -1.79 0.38 -19.96
N ARG A 17 -2.72 -0.58 -19.93
CA ARG A 17 -4.10 -0.34 -19.48
C ARG A 17 -4.16 0.19 -18.04
N THR A 18 -3.26 -0.27 -17.19
CA THR A 18 -3.16 0.21 -15.80
C THR A 18 -2.69 1.67 -15.77
N ILE A 19 -1.69 2.06 -16.58
CA ILE A 19 -1.27 3.47 -16.72
C ILE A 19 -2.45 4.32 -17.19
N ASP A 20 -3.14 3.91 -18.26
CA ASP A 20 -4.27 4.66 -18.81
C ASP A 20 -5.36 4.86 -17.76
N THR A 21 -5.63 3.84 -16.95
CA THR A 21 -6.60 3.90 -15.86
C THR A 21 -6.15 4.86 -14.76
N ILE A 22 -4.86 4.83 -14.37
CA ILE A 22 -4.28 5.78 -13.40
C ILE A 22 -4.42 7.21 -13.92
N VAL A 23 -4.08 7.47 -15.18
CA VAL A 23 -4.16 8.81 -15.78
C VAL A 23 -5.60 9.32 -15.78
N LYS A 24 -6.55 8.49 -16.22
CA LYS A 24 -7.99 8.84 -16.19
C LYS A 24 -8.48 9.13 -14.78
N GLU A 25 -8.10 8.27 -13.83
CA GLU A 25 -8.47 8.43 -12.43
C GLU A 25 -7.90 9.73 -11.88
N VAL A 26 -6.61 10.02 -12.04
CA VAL A 26 -5.95 11.25 -11.55
C VAL A 26 -6.55 12.51 -12.18
N MET A 27 -6.81 12.51 -13.49
CA MET A 27 -7.35 13.66 -14.21
C MET A 27 -8.82 13.95 -13.90
N SER A 28 -9.58 12.97 -13.41
CA SER A 28 -10.98 13.19 -13.02
C SER A 28 -11.10 14.16 -11.84
N GLU A 29 -12.14 15.02 -11.84
CA GLU A 29 -12.40 15.94 -10.74
C GLU A 29 -13.14 15.24 -9.59
N LYS A 30 -12.65 15.41 -8.35
CA LYS A 30 -13.29 14.87 -7.15
C LYS A 30 -13.84 15.99 -6.29
N LYS A 31 -15.17 16.05 -6.21
CA LYS A 31 -15.89 17.12 -5.50
C LYS A 31 -15.84 16.96 -3.98
N THR A 32 -15.88 15.73 -3.47
CA THR A 32 -15.95 15.46 -2.03
C THR A 32 -14.60 14.99 -1.47
N HIS A 33 -14.37 15.22 -0.17
CA HIS A 33 -13.19 14.69 0.54
C HIS A 33 -13.12 13.16 0.46
N LYS A 34 -14.27 12.51 0.63
CA LYS A 34 -14.42 11.06 0.52
C LYS A 34 -14.01 10.54 -0.85
N ALA A 35 -14.49 11.18 -1.93
CA ALA A 35 -14.12 10.82 -3.30
C ALA A 35 -12.63 11.01 -3.57
N LYS A 36 -12.01 12.06 -3.00
CA LYS A 36 -10.55 12.28 -3.10
C LYS A 36 -9.76 11.13 -2.48
N ILE A 37 -10.07 10.76 -1.24
CA ILE A 37 -9.38 9.65 -0.56
C ILE A 37 -9.61 8.33 -1.30
N ASN A 38 -10.85 8.05 -1.74
CA ASN A 38 -11.13 6.83 -2.50
C ASN A 38 -10.38 6.77 -3.83
N SER A 39 -10.27 7.90 -4.52
CA SER A 39 -9.47 8.01 -5.74
C SER A 39 -7.99 7.71 -5.46
N GLU A 40 -7.41 8.31 -4.41
CA GLU A 40 -6.01 8.07 -4.04
C GLU A 40 -5.75 6.59 -3.66
N GLN A 41 -6.67 5.96 -2.92
CA GLN A 41 -6.58 4.53 -2.58
C GLN A 41 -6.67 3.65 -3.84
N ARG A 42 -7.53 4.00 -4.79
CA ARG A 42 -7.64 3.30 -6.08
C ARG A 42 -6.37 3.44 -6.90
N VAL A 43 -5.81 4.65 -6.97
CA VAL A 43 -4.52 4.90 -7.64
C VAL A 43 -3.43 4.06 -7.00
N LYS A 44 -3.36 3.97 -5.67
CA LYS A 44 -2.39 3.13 -4.98
C LYS A 44 -2.50 1.66 -5.40
N GLN A 45 -3.71 1.08 -5.42
CA GLN A 45 -3.93 -0.30 -5.88
C GLN A 45 -3.52 -0.50 -7.34
N LEU A 46 -3.78 0.48 -8.21
CA LEU A 46 -3.36 0.43 -9.61
C LEU A 46 -1.83 0.49 -9.75
N VAL A 47 -1.15 1.31 -8.94
CA VAL A 47 0.32 1.37 -8.91
C VAL A 47 0.91 0.05 -8.43
N ASP A 48 0.34 -0.57 -7.39
CA ASP A 48 0.79 -1.87 -6.90
C ASP A 48 0.58 -2.97 -7.95
N ARG A 49 -0.55 -2.93 -8.68
CA ARG A 49 -0.80 -3.82 -9.83
C ARG A 49 0.22 -3.61 -10.94
N TYR A 50 0.55 -2.36 -11.27
CA TYR A 50 1.57 -2.02 -12.26
C TYR A 50 2.95 -2.59 -11.87
N HIS A 51 3.34 -2.45 -10.60
CA HIS A 51 4.58 -3.02 -10.08
C HIS A 51 4.56 -4.55 -10.15
N GLY A 52 3.48 -5.20 -9.72
CA GLY A 52 3.35 -6.66 -9.83
C GLY A 52 3.47 -7.18 -11.27
N CYS A 53 2.86 -6.47 -12.25
CA CYS A 53 3.03 -6.80 -13.66
C CYS A 53 4.48 -6.63 -14.13
N THR A 54 5.15 -5.57 -13.66
CA THR A 54 6.55 -5.26 -14.02
C THR A 54 7.50 -6.31 -13.45
N GLU A 55 7.37 -6.68 -12.17
CA GLU A 55 8.15 -7.76 -11.55
C GLU A 55 7.92 -9.10 -12.26
N GLY A 56 6.68 -9.39 -12.65
CA GLY A 56 6.35 -10.57 -13.44
C GLY A 56 7.06 -10.57 -14.80
N LEU A 57 7.06 -9.44 -15.51
CA LEU A 57 7.78 -9.28 -16.76
C LEU A 57 9.29 -9.45 -16.58
N GLU A 58 9.89 -8.82 -15.58
CA GLU A 58 11.32 -8.94 -15.28
C GLU A 58 11.73 -10.40 -15.11
N ARG A 59 11.01 -11.18 -14.29
CA ARG A 59 11.27 -12.61 -14.11
C ARG A 59 11.15 -13.41 -15.41
N LEU A 60 10.18 -13.08 -16.26
CA LEU A 60 10.03 -13.74 -17.56
C LEU A 60 11.12 -13.35 -18.57
N TYR A 61 11.72 -12.17 -18.43
CA TYR A 61 12.84 -11.73 -19.27
C TYR A 61 14.19 -12.24 -18.78
N GLU A 62 14.36 -12.49 -17.47
CA GLU A 62 15.54 -13.16 -16.90
C GLU A 62 15.72 -14.57 -17.48
N ASP A 63 14.62 -15.25 -17.84
CA ASP A 63 14.62 -16.55 -18.53
C ASP A 63 15.48 -17.63 -17.84
N LEU A 64 15.40 -17.71 -16.51
CA LEU A 64 16.22 -18.62 -15.69
C LEU A 64 16.06 -20.10 -16.07
N ASP A 65 14.88 -20.50 -16.56
CA ASP A 65 14.57 -21.86 -17.00
C ASP A 65 14.76 -22.07 -18.52
N GLY A 66 15.23 -21.04 -19.23
CA GLY A 66 15.43 -21.01 -20.68
C GLY A 66 14.16 -21.25 -21.48
N ALA A 67 12.97 -21.16 -20.86
CA ALA A 67 11.72 -21.50 -21.51
C ALA A 67 11.33 -20.48 -22.59
N ARG A 68 11.66 -19.20 -22.40
CA ARG A 68 11.49 -18.16 -23.44
C ARG A 68 12.38 -18.46 -24.65
N LYS A 69 13.65 -18.77 -24.42
CA LYS A 69 14.58 -19.15 -25.50
C LYS A 69 14.11 -20.41 -26.25
N ARG A 70 13.63 -21.43 -25.53
CA ARG A 70 13.06 -22.65 -26.13
C ARG A 70 11.85 -22.33 -27.00
N GLU A 71 10.94 -21.50 -26.50
CA GLU A 71 9.76 -21.08 -27.27
C GLU A 71 10.15 -20.30 -28.52
N MET A 72 11.09 -19.36 -28.42
CA MET A 72 11.61 -18.61 -29.58
C MET A 72 12.22 -19.54 -30.64
N ASN A 73 13.01 -20.53 -30.21
CA ASN A 73 13.62 -21.49 -31.13
C ASN A 73 12.58 -22.42 -31.77
N ALA A 74 11.50 -22.75 -31.06
CA ALA A 74 10.39 -23.54 -31.63
C ALA A 74 9.64 -22.76 -32.72
N ILE A 75 9.50 -21.45 -32.55
CA ILE A 75 8.89 -20.55 -33.55
C ILE A 75 9.79 -20.41 -34.79
N ALA A 76 11.11 -20.28 -34.59
CA ALA A 76 12.10 -20.09 -35.66
C ALA A 76 12.75 -21.41 -36.17
N GLY A 77 12.11 -22.55 -35.89
CA GLY A 77 12.63 -23.89 -36.21
C GLY A 77 12.09 -24.44 -37.54
N PRO A 78 12.54 -25.59 -38.05
CA PRO A 78 12.17 -26.08 -39.41
C PRO A 78 10.67 -26.31 -39.67
N ASN A 79 9.84 -26.38 -38.62
CA ASN A 79 8.39 -26.66 -38.68
C ASN A 79 7.53 -25.40 -38.37
N GLU A 80 7.99 -24.20 -38.73
CA GLU A 80 7.36 -22.90 -38.39
C GLU A 80 5.87 -22.85 -38.74
N PHE A 81 5.49 -23.33 -39.93
CA PHE A 81 4.11 -23.27 -40.39
C PHE A 81 3.16 -24.15 -39.55
N ALA A 82 3.56 -25.37 -39.21
CA ALA A 82 2.73 -26.27 -38.40
C ALA A 82 2.55 -25.71 -36.97
N GLU A 83 3.63 -25.18 -36.40
CA GLU A 83 3.63 -24.54 -35.09
C GLU A 83 2.72 -23.30 -35.08
N PHE A 84 2.82 -22.44 -36.10
CA PHE A 84 2.00 -21.25 -36.26
C PHE A 84 0.50 -21.59 -36.31
N TYR A 85 0.09 -22.55 -37.14
CA TYR A 85 -1.32 -22.93 -37.25
C TYR A 85 -1.87 -23.54 -35.96
N SER A 86 -1.06 -24.31 -35.22
CA SER A 86 -1.46 -24.85 -33.93
C SER A 86 -1.74 -23.74 -32.90
N ARG A 87 -0.87 -22.72 -32.83
CA ARG A 87 -1.01 -21.57 -31.94
C ARG A 87 -2.16 -20.65 -32.36
N LEU A 88 -2.33 -20.43 -33.66
CA LEU A 88 -3.44 -19.64 -34.20
C LEU A 88 -4.79 -20.27 -33.85
N LYS A 89 -4.89 -21.60 -33.89
CA LYS A 89 -6.09 -22.31 -33.45
C LYS A 89 -6.37 -22.07 -31.96
N LEU A 90 -5.36 -22.21 -31.11
CA LEU A 90 -5.47 -21.94 -29.67
C LEU A 90 -5.87 -20.49 -29.38
N LEU A 91 -5.33 -19.52 -30.13
CA LEU A 91 -5.66 -18.10 -29.99
C LEU A 91 -7.12 -17.83 -30.38
N LYS A 92 -7.58 -18.36 -31.51
CA LYS A 92 -8.98 -18.25 -31.94
C LYS A 92 -9.93 -18.88 -30.91
N ASP A 93 -9.57 -20.03 -30.36
CA ASP A 93 -10.36 -20.72 -29.33
C ASP A 93 -10.39 -19.94 -28.01
N ALA A 94 -9.30 -19.26 -27.64
CA ALA A 94 -9.26 -18.40 -26.46
C ALA A 94 -10.10 -17.12 -26.66
N HIS A 95 -9.95 -16.45 -27.81
CA HIS A 95 -10.74 -15.25 -28.13
C HIS A 95 -12.23 -15.56 -28.27
N ARG A 96 -12.61 -16.72 -28.84
CA ARG A 96 -14.02 -17.15 -28.87
C ARG A 96 -14.59 -17.38 -27.47
N ARG A 97 -13.77 -17.81 -26.50
CA ARG A 97 -14.18 -18.04 -25.10
C ARG A 97 -14.29 -16.76 -24.29
N ASN A 98 -13.44 -15.78 -24.58
CA ASN A 98 -13.47 -14.44 -23.98
C ASN A 98 -13.57 -13.39 -25.10
N PRO A 99 -14.77 -13.23 -25.72
CA PRO A 99 -14.98 -12.27 -26.79
C PRO A 99 -14.86 -10.83 -26.31
N ASP A 100 -15.25 -10.57 -25.06
CA ASP A 100 -15.13 -9.28 -24.39
C ASP A 100 -14.31 -9.47 -23.11
N GLU A 101 -13.10 -8.92 -23.06
CA GLU A 101 -12.53 -8.57 -21.77
C GLU A 101 -13.34 -7.37 -21.26
N GLU A 102 -14.27 -7.63 -20.34
CA GLU A 102 -15.22 -6.64 -19.81
C GLU A 102 -14.53 -5.30 -19.54
N MET A 103 -14.91 -4.28 -20.33
CA MET A 103 -14.61 -2.90 -19.98
C MET A 103 -15.28 -2.62 -18.64
N ALA A 104 -14.51 -2.11 -17.68
CA ALA A 104 -15.01 -1.78 -16.36
C ALA A 104 -16.26 -0.89 -16.48
N ASP A 105 -17.38 -1.39 -15.99
CA ASP A 105 -18.67 -0.70 -16.00
C ASP A 105 -18.55 0.67 -15.30
N PRO A 106 -18.77 1.79 -16.00
CA PRO A 106 -18.66 3.13 -15.45
C PRO A 106 -19.76 3.45 -14.42
N GLU A 107 -20.82 2.65 -14.30
CA GLU A 107 -21.94 2.88 -13.36
C GLU A 107 -21.76 2.17 -12.00
N ARG A 108 -20.60 1.53 -11.76
CA ARG A 108 -20.35 0.87 -10.47
C ARG A 108 -20.45 1.87 -9.31
N PRO A 109 -21.22 1.55 -8.25
CA PRO A 109 -21.33 2.42 -7.09
C PRO A 109 -19.94 2.69 -6.50
N GLU A 110 -19.68 3.91 -6.03
CA GLU A 110 -18.45 4.24 -5.32
C GLU A 110 -18.33 3.34 -4.08
N ILE A 111 -17.48 2.31 -4.18
CA ILE A 111 -17.15 1.44 -3.06
C ILE A 111 -16.17 2.19 -2.17
N ASP A 112 -16.41 2.16 -0.87
CA ASP A 112 -15.47 2.68 0.13
C ASP A 112 -14.20 1.84 0.08
N MET A 113 -13.14 2.45 -0.43
CA MET A 113 -11.85 1.79 -0.63
C MET A 113 -11.14 1.53 0.70
N VAL A 114 -11.55 2.24 1.75
CA VAL A 114 -10.91 2.22 3.06
C VAL A 114 -11.94 2.46 4.16
N GLN A 115 -11.75 1.79 5.29
CA GLN A 115 -12.64 1.89 6.44
C GLN A 115 -12.17 3.01 7.38
N PHE A 116 -13.09 3.88 7.76
CA PHE A 116 -12.93 4.89 8.81
C PHE A 116 -14.05 4.74 9.83
N THR A 117 -13.78 5.11 11.07
CA THR A 117 -14.85 5.29 12.05
C THR A 117 -15.61 6.57 11.76
N ASP A 118 -16.84 6.68 12.26
CA ASP A 118 -17.65 7.90 12.12
C ASP A 118 -16.96 9.12 12.77
N GLU A 119 -16.28 8.90 13.90
CA GLU A 119 -15.51 9.92 14.63
C GLU A 119 -14.29 10.42 13.83
N GLU A 120 -13.69 9.57 13.00
CA GLU A 120 -12.58 9.96 12.11
C GLU A 120 -13.05 10.82 10.92
N GLY A 121 -14.36 10.84 10.63
CA GLY A 121 -14.95 11.67 9.59
C GLY A 121 -14.34 11.42 8.20
N TYR A 122 -14.06 10.16 7.87
CA TYR A 122 -13.37 9.74 6.64
C TYR A 122 -11.98 10.39 6.49
N GLY A 123 -11.19 10.39 7.57
CA GLY A 123 -9.82 10.91 7.58
C GLY A 123 -9.70 12.41 7.87
N ARG A 124 -10.78 13.07 8.28
CA ARG A 124 -10.76 14.49 8.68
C ARG A 124 -10.25 14.70 10.09
N PHE A 125 -10.53 13.75 10.97
CA PHE A 125 -10.21 13.83 12.39
C PHE A 125 -9.51 12.56 12.86
N LEU A 126 -8.70 12.70 13.90
CA LEU A 126 -8.09 11.58 14.62
C LEU A 126 -8.96 11.27 15.82
N ASP A 127 -9.40 10.01 15.94
CA ASP A 127 -10.04 9.52 17.16
C ASP A 127 -8.96 9.03 18.13
N LEU A 128 -8.60 9.91 19.06
CA LEU A 128 -7.63 9.60 20.13
C LEU A 128 -8.33 9.22 21.43
N HIS A 129 -9.65 9.02 21.45
CA HIS A 129 -10.38 8.72 22.68
C HIS A 129 -9.97 7.37 23.30
N ALA A 130 -9.84 6.33 22.47
CA ALA A 130 -9.38 5.02 22.92
C ALA A 130 -7.96 5.09 23.51
N LEU A 131 -7.08 5.88 22.90
CA LEU A 131 -5.71 6.11 23.37
C LEU A 131 -5.68 6.92 24.67
N PHE A 132 -6.55 7.91 24.81
CA PHE A 132 -6.75 8.64 26.06
C PHE A 132 -7.16 7.72 27.21
N VAL A 133 -8.12 6.80 26.98
CA VAL A 133 -8.54 5.83 27.99
C VAL A 133 -7.37 4.93 28.41
N GLN A 134 -6.54 4.49 27.46
CA GLN A 134 -5.32 3.75 27.80
C GLN A 134 -4.33 4.59 28.61
N TYR A 135 -4.16 5.87 28.25
CA TYR A 135 -3.25 6.79 28.91
C TYR A 135 -3.62 7.06 30.38
N ILE A 136 -4.89 7.35 30.67
CA ILE A 136 -5.34 7.62 32.05
C ILE A 136 -5.24 6.39 32.97
N ASN A 137 -5.22 5.19 32.39
CA ASN A 137 -5.09 3.92 33.12
C ASN A 137 -3.63 3.57 33.45
N LEU A 138 -2.66 4.35 32.97
CA LEU A 138 -1.25 4.14 33.27
C LEU A 138 -0.94 4.45 34.75
N LYS A 139 -0.10 3.61 35.36
CA LYS A 139 0.31 3.80 36.76
C LYS A 139 1.06 5.13 36.93
N ALA A 140 0.77 5.81 38.04
CA ALA A 140 1.38 7.07 38.46
C ALA A 140 1.17 8.26 37.50
N ILE A 141 0.18 8.19 36.60
CA ILE A 141 -0.28 9.35 35.82
C ILE A 141 -1.39 10.08 36.59
N LYS A 142 -1.32 11.41 36.61
CA LYS A 142 -2.40 12.24 37.16
C LYS A 142 -3.63 12.13 36.27
N ARG A 143 -4.81 12.00 36.87
CA ARG A 143 -6.06 12.10 36.10
C ARG A 143 -6.14 13.48 35.46
N ILE A 144 -6.13 13.51 34.13
CA ILE A 144 -6.30 14.69 33.31
C ILE A 144 -7.54 14.51 32.44
N ASP A 145 -8.16 15.60 32.05
CA ASP A 145 -9.25 15.60 31.07
C ASP A 145 -8.70 15.46 29.63
N TYR A 146 -9.60 15.19 28.69
CA TYR A 146 -9.23 14.93 27.29
C TYR A 146 -8.53 16.12 26.64
N ILE A 147 -8.97 17.36 26.91
CA ILE A 147 -8.38 18.56 26.31
C ILE A 147 -6.93 18.74 26.79
N THR A 148 -6.69 18.55 28.09
CA THR A 148 -5.33 18.57 28.64
C THR A 148 -4.46 17.46 28.06
N TYR A 149 -5.01 16.27 27.83
CA TYR A 149 -4.28 15.18 27.17
C TYR A 149 -3.84 15.58 25.76
N ILE A 150 -4.74 16.14 24.94
CA ILE A 150 -4.39 16.62 23.60
C ILE A 150 -3.35 17.75 23.65
N GLY A 151 -3.48 18.69 24.59
CA GLY A 151 -2.49 19.77 24.79
C GLY A 151 -1.10 19.30 25.24
N GLN A 152 -0.98 18.06 25.73
CA GLN A 152 0.28 17.44 26.14
C GLN A 152 0.72 16.31 25.21
N PHE A 153 -0.05 16.01 24.15
CA PHE A 153 0.15 14.87 23.26
C PHE A 153 1.54 14.85 22.61
N GLU A 154 2.11 16.03 22.33
CA GLU A 154 3.43 16.17 21.72
C GLU A 154 4.59 16.11 22.74
N LYS A 155 4.29 16.15 24.04
CA LYS A 155 5.28 16.30 25.13
C LYS A 155 5.71 14.97 25.73
N PHE A 156 6.17 14.03 24.91
CA PHE A 156 6.62 12.70 25.34
C PHE A 156 7.81 12.71 26.33
N ALA A 157 8.57 13.81 26.35
CA ALA A 157 9.72 14.00 27.24
C ALA A 157 9.31 14.15 28.72
N ASP A 158 8.16 14.80 28.98
CA ASP A 158 7.70 15.21 30.30
C ASP A 158 7.07 14.05 31.10
N ILE A 159 6.84 12.91 30.45
CA ILE A 159 6.25 11.73 31.09
C ILE A 159 7.27 11.09 32.06
N PRO A 160 6.92 10.86 33.34
CA PRO A 160 7.84 10.38 34.37
C PRO A 160 8.55 9.07 33.99
N ARG A 161 9.88 9.13 33.85
CA ARG A 161 10.70 7.98 33.44
C ARG A 161 10.81 6.89 34.51
N ASN A 162 10.77 7.29 35.77
CA ASN A 162 11.12 6.41 36.89
C ASN A 162 9.97 5.51 37.36
N THR A 163 8.73 5.81 36.98
CA THR A 163 7.53 5.07 37.38
C THR A 163 6.80 4.49 36.17
N THR A 164 6.39 5.33 35.22
CA THR A 164 5.53 4.94 34.11
C THR A 164 6.30 4.33 32.93
N LYS A 165 7.50 4.82 32.62
CA LYS A 165 8.31 4.29 31.50
C LYS A 165 8.97 2.94 31.75
N LYS A 166 9.05 2.49 33.01
CA LYS A 166 9.54 1.15 33.37
C LYS A 166 8.46 0.07 33.29
N THR A 167 7.19 0.46 33.23
CA THR A 167 6.05 -0.46 33.09
C THR A 167 5.79 -0.78 31.62
N GLY A 168 5.58 -2.07 31.31
CA GLY A 168 5.22 -2.53 29.95
C GLY A 168 3.99 -1.83 29.37
N ALA A 169 3.02 -1.46 30.22
CA ALA A 169 1.80 -0.76 29.81
C ALA A 169 2.04 0.58 29.09
N TYR A 170 3.10 1.33 29.45
CA TYR A 170 3.42 2.57 28.72
C TYR A 170 4.02 2.29 27.35
N LYS A 171 4.78 1.19 27.21
CA LYS A 171 5.26 0.71 25.92
C LYS A 171 4.12 0.25 25.03
N GLU A 172 3.18 -0.49 25.58
CA GLU A 172 1.96 -0.90 24.87
C GLU A 172 1.16 0.31 24.39
N TYR A 173 0.94 1.31 25.24
CA TYR A 173 0.30 2.57 24.85
C TYR A 173 1.04 3.27 23.69
N LEU A 174 2.36 3.41 23.77
CA LEU A 174 3.14 4.05 22.71
C LEU A 174 3.12 3.25 21.41
N LEU A 175 3.14 1.93 21.48
CA LEU A 175 3.02 1.07 20.31
C LEU A 175 1.63 1.19 19.69
N ALA A 176 0.57 1.20 20.50
CA ALA A 176 -0.80 1.41 20.04
C ALA A 176 -0.96 2.79 19.39
N LEU A 177 -0.41 3.83 20.00
CA LEU A 177 -0.41 5.19 19.46
C LEU A 177 0.31 5.25 18.11
N LYS A 178 1.52 4.71 18.04
CA LYS A 178 2.29 4.66 16.79
C LYS A 178 1.53 3.90 15.70
N ALA A 179 0.99 2.72 16.04
CA ALA A 179 0.25 1.88 15.09
C ALA A 179 -0.99 2.60 14.56
N TYR A 180 -1.75 3.26 15.44
CA TYR A 180 -2.92 4.05 15.06
C TYR A 180 -2.56 5.19 14.11
N LEU A 181 -1.56 6.02 14.47
CA LEU A 181 -1.14 7.14 13.64
C LEU A 181 -0.58 6.69 12.29
N ALA A 182 0.23 5.63 12.25
CA ALA A 182 0.75 5.08 11.01
C ALA A 182 -0.38 4.58 10.10
N SER A 183 -1.30 3.78 10.66
CA SER A 183 -2.47 3.29 9.93
C SER A 183 -3.36 4.44 9.44
N PHE A 184 -3.56 5.48 10.25
CA PHE A 184 -4.34 6.65 9.83
C PHE A 184 -3.69 7.39 8.65
N ILE A 185 -2.37 7.55 8.65
CA ILE A 185 -1.65 8.16 7.52
C ILE A 185 -1.75 7.27 6.28
N GLU A 186 -1.58 5.94 6.39
CA GLU A 186 -1.77 5.01 5.27
C GLU A 186 -3.18 5.10 4.67
N ARG A 187 -4.20 5.21 5.52
CA ARG A 187 -5.60 5.32 5.09
C ARG A 187 -5.93 6.68 4.46
N THR A 188 -5.31 7.76 4.92
CA THR A 188 -5.57 9.13 4.43
C THR A 188 -4.66 9.58 3.30
N ARG A 189 -3.47 9.01 3.20
CA ARG A 189 -2.42 9.35 2.23
C ARG A 189 -1.72 8.08 1.75
N PRO A 190 -2.40 7.22 0.98
CA PRO A 190 -1.87 5.92 0.57
C PRO A 190 -0.63 5.99 -0.32
N MET A 191 -0.39 7.13 -0.98
CA MET A 191 0.78 7.38 -1.83
C MET A 191 2.01 7.87 -1.04
N PHE A 192 1.87 8.10 0.27
CA PHE A 192 2.96 8.57 1.11
C PHE A 192 3.74 7.38 1.67
N ASP A 193 5.03 7.29 1.33
CA ASP A 193 5.90 6.23 1.85
C ASP A 193 6.29 6.51 3.30
N ILE A 194 5.50 5.97 4.22
CA ILE A 194 5.72 6.05 5.65
C ILE A 194 7.04 5.35 6.04
N HIS A 195 7.42 4.28 5.36
CA HIS A 195 8.63 3.52 5.69
C HIS A 195 9.88 4.31 5.37
N GLU A 196 9.92 5.00 4.23
CA GLU A 196 11.02 5.89 3.87
C GLU A 196 11.19 7.00 4.91
N GLU A 197 10.09 7.62 5.35
CA GLU A 197 10.14 8.68 6.36
C GLU A 197 10.59 8.18 7.73
N PHE A 198 10.10 7.01 8.18
CA PHE A 198 10.64 6.39 9.39
C PHE A 198 12.14 6.09 9.28
N ASN A 199 12.61 5.66 8.11
CA ASN A 199 14.02 5.41 7.87
C ASN A 199 14.84 6.71 7.92
N LYS A 200 14.35 7.80 7.33
CA LYS A 200 14.98 9.14 7.41
C LYS A 200 15.10 9.61 8.85
N VAL A 201 14.02 9.52 9.62
CA VAL A 201 13.99 9.89 11.05
C VAL A 201 14.98 9.03 11.85
N THR A 202 14.97 7.71 11.63
CA THR A 202 15.89 6.78 12.30
C THR A 202 17.34 7.10 11.99
N ARG A 203 17.67 7.43 10.74
CA ARG A 203 19.02 7.86 10.34
C ARG A 203 19.40 9.19 11.01
N SER A 204 18.50 10.18 11.03
CA SER A 204 18.77 11.48 11.69
C SER A 204 19.05 11.31 13.19
N LEU A 205 18.29 10.46 13.87
CA LEU A 205 18.50 10.17 15.30
C LEU A 205 19.82 9.45 15.56
N ARG A 206 20.24 8.54 14.66
CA ARG A 206 21.56 7.89 14.75
C ARG A 206 22.72 8.87 14.55
N MET A 207 22.57 9.83 13.63
CA MET A 207 23.63 10.79 13.27
C MET A 207 23.84 11.89 14.33
N ARG A 208 22.82 12.22 15.14
CA ARG A 208 22.92 13.27 16.16
C ARG A 208 23.68 12.85 17.43
N ASN A 209 24.12 11.59 17.57
CA ASN A 209 24.71 11.08 18.82
C ASN A 209 23.86 11.38 20.08
N ASP A 210 22.55 11.62 19.93
CA ASP A 210 21.58 11.71 21.04
C ASP A 210 21.21 10.31 21.57
N ILE A 211 22.19 9.42 21.64
CA ILE A 211 22.10 8.14 22.36
C ILE A 211 22.57 8.37 23.79
N ILE A 212 21.86 9.26 24.48
CA ILE A 212 21.48 9.03 25.86
C ILE A 212 20.05 9.54 25.93
N ILE A 213 19.07 8.69 25.58
CA ILE A 213 17.73 8.61 26.23
C ILE A 213 16.68 7.86 25.38
N PHE A 214 16.71 7.87 24.04
CA PHE A 214 15.58 7.33 23.28
C PHE A 214 15.75 5.91 22.74
N VAL A 215 16.98 5.46 22.46
CA VAL A 215 17.21 4.17 21.77
C VAL A 215 17.54 3.01 22.73
N ILE A 216 17.92 3.27 23.99
CA ILE A 216 18.28 2.19 24.95
C ILE A 216 17.11 1.78 25.87
N ASN A 217 15.97 2.49 25.87
CA ASN A 217 14.82 2.11 26.70
C ASN A 217 13.56 1.66 25.92
N PHE A 218 13.61 1.57 24.59
CA PHE A 218 12.41 1.27 23.79
C PHE A 218 12.58 0.31 22.61
N PHE A 219 13.74 -0.34 22.48
CA PHE A 219 13.82 -1.60 21.74
C PHE A 219 13.76 -2.74 22.76
#